data_AF-A0A258RE14-F1
#
_entry.id   AF-A0A258RE14-F1
#
_cell.length_a   1.000
_cell.length_b   1.000
_cell.length_c   1.000
_cell.angle_alpha   90.00
_cell.angle_beta   90.00
_cell.angle_gamma   90.00
#
_symmetry.space_group_name_H-M   'P 1'
#
loop_
_entity.id
_entity.type
_entity.pdbx_description
1 polymer ?
#
loop_
_entity_poly.entity_id
_entity_poly.type
_entity_poly.pdbx_seq_one_letter_code
_entity_poly.pdbx_strand_id
1 'polypeptide(L)'
;MAYLAVDDPYRIGRDDWMRLGLAARPGPKGLAPFAAGFLEGFEARHCYDRFWDGQRGHDQTATRMICSGRAFIMVGEADNPHFTNAETGILSQFRHQYFLLGLIAHFHKAALLIVRDRLATAMSQLQNYSATTVKRFKRESRLCHVNFLRFTHRYWFQEVSNQRPAQDLFKLWTHHLGTERLFVDVREEVLDMISYLDSDGLRKQANTVVRLTVVTFFGLIGTLVTGFLGMNLIDLTQVSLVQKSLYFVAALVPMTFFTFYIAAKSQRLAEFVDTMSDERQPIRVKWRAFVHVWERGR
;
A
#
# COMPACT_ATOMS: atom_id res chain seq x y z
N MET A 1 1.79 -8.58 -30.27
CA MET A 1 2.07 -7.41 -31.14
C MET A 1 2.15 -7.91 -32.57
N ALA A 2 1.71 -7.13 -33.55
CA ALA A 2 1.84 -7.49 -34.96
C ALA A 2 2.31 -6.30 -35.79
N TYR A 3 3.08 -6.60 -36.83
CA TYR A 3 3.54 -5.65 -37.84
C TYR A 3 3.06 -6.18 -39.19
N LEU A 4 2.27 -5.38 -39.91
CA LEU A 4 1.61 -5.77 -41.14
C LEU A 4 2.02 -4.82 -42.26
N ALA A 5 2.73 -5.36 -43.24
CA ALA A 5 2.98 -4.71 -44.52
C ALA A 5 1.91 -5.20 -45.51
N VAL A 6 1.10 -4.28 -46.03
CA VAL A 6 0.00 -4.59 -46.96
C VAL A 6 0.15 -3.79 -48.24
N ASP A 7 -0.40 -4.28 -49.34
CA ASP A 7 -0.30 -3.61 -50.65
C ASP A 7 -0.87 -2.18 -50.61
N ASP A 8 -2.02 -1.99 -49.97
CA ASP A 8 -2.63 -0.67 -49.81
C ASP A 8 -3.40 -0.56 -48.46
N PRO A 9 -2.86 0.14 -47.45
CA PRO A 9 -3.52 0.29 -46.15
C PRO A 9 -4.81 1.12 -46.23
N TYR A 10 -5.00 1.96 -47.27
CA TYR A 10 -6.20 2.78 -47.45
C TYR A 10 -7.42 1.96 -47.91
N ARG A 11 -7.20 0.72 -48.38
CA ARG A 11 -8.29 -0.22 -48.73
C ARG A 11 -8.86 -0.96 -47.53
N ILE A 12 -8.22 -0.86 -46.36
CA ILE A 12 -8.69 -1.50 -45.13
C ILE A 12 -9.93 -0.75 -44.62
N GLY A 13 -11.05 -1.45 -44.55
CA GLY A 13 -12.30 -0.90 -44.04
C GLY A 13 -12.24 -0.60 -42.54
N ARG A 14 -13.10 0.32 -42.08
CA ARG A 14 -13.21 0.68 -40.65
C ARG A 14 -13.43 -0.55 -39.76
N ASP A 15 -14.29 -1.47 -40.17
CA ASP A 15 -14.59 -2.69 -39.41
C ASP A 15 -13.36 -3.61 -39.28
N ASP A 16 -12.52 -3.66 -40.32
CA ASP A 16 -11.30 -4.46 -40.32
C ASP A 16 -10.22 -3.82 -39.44
N TRP A 17 -10.13 -2.48 -39.42
CA TRP A 17 -9.29 -1.77 -38.45
C TRP A 17 -9.69 -2.08 -37.01
N MET A 18 -10.99 -2.14 -36.73
CA MET A 18 -11.50 -2.53 -35.41
C MET A 18 -11.15 -3.99 -35.09
N ARG A 19 -11.27 -4.90 -36.06
CA ARG A 19 -10.90 -6.31 -35.89
C ARG A 19 -9.43 -6.47 -35.55
N LEU A 20 -8.55 -5.79 -36.30
CA LEU A 20 -7.11 -5.79 -36.06
C LEU A 20 -6.79 -5.22 -34.69
N GLY A 21 -7.29 -4.02 -34.38
CA GLY A 21 -6.99 -3.29 -33.15
C GLY A 21 -7.47 -3.99 -31.88
N LEU A 22 -8.63 -4.64 -31.95
CA LEU A 22 -9.23 -5.34 -30.80
C LEU A 22 -8.86 -6.82 -30.77
N ALA A 23 -8.06 -7.32 -31.71
CA ALA A 23 -7.79 -8.76 -31.89
C ALA A 23 -9.08 -9.59 -31.88
N ALA A 24 -10.06 -9.17 -32.70
CA ALA A 24 -11.32 -9.86 -32.90
C ALA A 24 -11.19 -10.92 -34.00
N ARG A 25 -12.16 -11.84 -34.06
CA ARG A 25 -12.21 -12.84 -35.14
C ARG A 25 -12.45 -12.18 -36.50
N PRO A 26 -11.96 -12.79 -37.60
CA PRO A 26 -12.35 -12.40 -38.96
C PRO A 26 -13.87 -12.44 -39.13
N GLY A 27 -14.41 -11.61 -40.01
CA GLY A 27 -15.84 -11.54 -40.28
C GLY A 27 -16.13 -10.98 -41.67
N PRO A 28 -17.41 -10.99 -42.10
CA PRO A 28 -17.79 -10.45 -43.39
C PRO A 28 -17.53 -8.94 -43.47
N LYS A 29 -17.20 -8.46 -44.67
CA LYS A 29 -16.95 -7.05 -44.95
C LYS A 29 -18.20 -6.21 -44.67
N GLY A 30 -18.03 -5.04 -44.04
CA GLY A 30 -19.12 -4.13 -43.72
C GLY A 30 -19.92 -4.49 -42.47
N LEU A 31 -19.55 -5.58 -41.77
CA LEU A 31 -20.12 -5.92 -40.48
C LEU A 31 -19.07 -5.68 -39.39
N ALA A 32 -19.41 -4.84 -38.41
CA ALA A 32 -18.54 -4.53 -37.29
C ALA A 32 -18.30 -5.76 -36.37
N PRO A 33 -17.15 -5.86 -35.68
CA PRO A 33 -16.86 -6.99 -34.78
C PRO A 33 -17.68 -7.01 -33.48
N PHE A 34 -18.23 -5.85 -33.07
CA PHE A 34 -18.94 -5.66 -31.81
C PHE A 34 -20.11 -4.68 -31.99
N ALA A 35 -20.92 -4.50 -30.94
CA ALA A 35 -22.04 -3.57 -30.95
C ALA A 35 -21.58 -2.11 -31.17
N ALA A 36 -22.41 -1.32 -31.87
CA ALA A 36 -22.07 0.04 -32.28
C ALA A 36 -21.66 0.96 -31.11
N GLY A 37 -22.40 0.93 -29.99
CA GLY A 37 -22.07 1.74 -28.81
C GLY A 37 -20.73 1.39 -28.17
N PHE A 38 -20.29 0.13 -28.23
CA PHE A 38 -18.96 -0.25 -27.75
C PHE A 38 -17.85 0.29 -28.65
N LEU A 39 -18.11 0.39 -29.96
CA LEU A 39 -17.17 0.84 -30.99
C LEU A 39 -17.18 2.36 -31.22
N GLU A 40 -18.05 3.08 -30.52
CA GLU A 40 -18.12 4.54 -30.58
C GLU A 40 -16.78 5.15 -30.16
N GLY A 41 -16.25 6.08 -30.96
CA GLY A 41 -14.95 6.69 -30.71
C GLY A 41 -13.77 5.71 -30.72
N PHE A 42 -13.86 4.58 -31.42
CA PHE A 42 -12.77 3.60 -31.54
C PHE A 42 -11.44 4.26 -31.95
N GLU A 43 -11.47 5.11 -32.97
CA GLU A 43 -10.29 5.77 -33.51
C GLU A 43 -9.61 6.65 -32.45
N ALA A 44 -10.38 7.50 -31.77
CA ALA A 44 -9.84 8.38 -30.73
C ALA A 44 -9.29 7.61 -29.52
N ARG A 45 -9.83 6.42 -29.22
CA ARG A 45 -9.43 5.62 -28.06
C ARG A 45 -8.27 4.68 -28.35
N HIS A 46 -8.15 4.14 -29.56
CA HIS A 46 -7.22 3.04 -29.86
C HIS A 46 -6.20 3.38 -30.94
N CYS A 47 -6.50 4.31 -31.83
CA CYS A 47 -5.62 4.63 -32.96
C CYS A 47 -4.68 5.79 -32.60
N TYR A 48 -3.39 5.58 -32.85
CA TYR A 48 -2.38 6.61 -32.79
C TYR A 48 -2.06 7.06 -34.22
N ASP A 49 -2.79 8.07 -34.67
CA ASP A 49 -2.85 8.49 -36.07
C ASP A 49 -1.88 9.63 -36.41
N ARG A 50 -0.79 9.81 -35.64
CA ARG A 50 0.22 10.84 -35.94
C ARG A 50 0.86 10.68 -37.33
N PHE A 51 0.93 9.45 -37.82
CA PHE A 51 1.51 9.10 -39.12
C PHE A 51 0.44 8.53 -40.08
N TRP A 52 -0.84 8.87 -39.86
CA TRP A 52 -1.97 8.37 -40.63
C TRP A 52 -3.04 9.47 -40.80
N ASP A 53 -3.48 9.73 -42.03
CA ASP A 53 -4.48 10.79 -42.31
C ASP A 53 -5.77 10.27 -42.95
N GLY A 54 -5.96 8.95 -43.08
CA GLY A 54 -7.15 8.33 -43.68
C GLY A 54 -7.34 8.61 -45.18
N GLN A 55 -6.68 9.63 -45.73
CA GLN A 55 -6.53 9.94 -47.13
C GLN A 55 -5.02 10.00 -47.46
N ARG A 56 -4.67 9.63 -48.69
CA ARG A 56 -3.29 9.62 -49.15
C ARG A 56 -2.85 11.07 -49.43
N GLY A 57 -2.33 11.74 -48.40
CA GLY A 57 -1.81 13.11 -48.48
C GLY A 57 -0.31 13.18 -48.81
N HIS A 58 0.52 12.38 -48.14
CA HIS A 58 1.98 12.32 -48.33
C HIS A 58 2.53 10.91 -48.05
N ASP A 59 3.66 10.54 -48.65
CA ASP A 59 4.30 9.21 -48.45
C ASP A 59 4.70 8.93 -47.00
N GLN A 60 4.81 9.96 -46.16
CA GLN A 60 5.14 9.86 -44.74
C GLN A 60 3.93 9.57 -43.83
N THR A 61 2.69 9.60 -44.36
CA THR A 61 1.44 9.41 -43.59
C THR A 61 0.73 8.08 -43.88
N ALA A 62 1.48 7.04 -44.28
CA ALA A 62 0.94 5.73 -44.60
C ALA A 62 1.04 4.69 -43.47
N THR A 63 1.41 5.09 -42.23
CA THR A 63 1.58 4.15 -41.11
C THR A 63 0.55 4.38 -40.02
N ARG A 64 -0.32 3.38 -39.81
CA ARG A 64 -1.29 3.41 -38.71
C ARG A 64 -0.85 2.51 -37.57
N MET A 65 -0.90 3.05 -36.34
CA MET A 65 -0.60 2.30 -35.12
C MET A 65 -1.85 2.19 -34.26
N ILE A 66 -2.15 1.00 -33.75
CA ILE A 66 -3.35 0.74 -32.96
C ILE A 66 -2.97 0.01 -31.69
N CYS A 67 -3.44 0.51 -30.55
CA CYS A 67 -3.19 -0.05 -29.22
C CYS A 67 -4.50 -0.26 -28.45
N SER A 68 -4.75 -1.48 -28.00
CA SER A 68 -5.86 -1.85 -27.11
C SER A 68 -5.38 -2.45 -25.79
N GLY A 69 -4.10 -2.25 -25.46
CA GLY A 69 -3.42 -2.88 -24.32
C GLY A 69 -3.08 -4.35 -24.61
N ARG A 70 -4.08 -5.16 -24.97
CA ARG A 70 -3.92 -6.59 -25.34
C ARG A 70 -3.25 -6.77 -26.69
N ALA A 71 -3.60 -5.91 -27.66
CA ALA A 71 -3.00 -5.92 -28.97
C ALA A 71 -2.35 -4.57 -29.26
N PHE A 72 -1.21 -4.66 -29.94
CA PHE A 72 -0.58 -3.53 -30.59
C PHE A 72 -0.28 -3.94 -32.01
N ILE A 73 -0.83 -3.20 -32.96
CA ILE A 73 -0.75 -3.47 -34.39
C ILE A 73 -0.17 -2.24 -35.07
N MET A 74 0.84 -2.44 -35.91
CA MET A 74 1.39 -1.42 -36.78
C MET A 74 1.17 -1.86 -38.22
N VAL A 75 0.51 -1.02 -39.02
CA VAL A 75 0.16 -1.32 -40.41
C VAL A 75 0.71 -0.23 -41.30
N GLY A 76 1.29 -0.62 -42.43
CA GLY A 76 1.79 0.29 -43.45
C GLY A 76 1.91 -0.39 -44.80
N GLU A 77 2.38 0.39 -45.77
CA GLU A 77 2.47 -0.03 -47.17
C GLU A 77 3.68 -0.93 -47.43
N ALA A 78 3.46 -2.06 -48.10
CA ALA A 78 4.49 -3.04 -48.40
C ALA A 78 5.53 -2.54 -49.41
N ASP A 79 5.09 -1.72 -50.36
CA ASP A 79 5.95 -1.14 -51.39
C ASP A 79 6.78 0.05 -50.88
N ASN A 80 6.55 0.53 -49.65
CA ASN A 80 7.33 1.60 -49.05
C ASN A 80 8.65 1.06 -48.47
N PRO A 81 9.82 1.37 -49.05
CA PRO A 81 11.09 0.83 -48.59
C PRO A 81 11.46 1.28 -47.17
N HIS A 82 10.99 2.46 -46.75
CA HIS A 82 11.23 2.95 -45.38
C HIS A 82 10.40 2.16 -44.35
N PHE A 83 9.20 1.71 -44.72
CA PHE A 83 8.38 0.90 -43.83
C PHE A 83 9.05 -0.47 -43.61
N THR A 84 9.36 -1.20 -44.69
CA THR A 84 9.82 -2.60 -44.65
C THR A 84 11.29 -2.79 -44.30
N ASN A 85 12.11 -1.73 -44.27
CA ASN A 85 13.55 -1.84 -43.99
C ASN A 85 13.84 -2.29 -42.55
N ALA A 86 14.54 -3.41 -42.43
CA ALA A 86 14.86 -4.08 -41.16
C ALA A 86 16.02 -3.46 -40.36
N GLU A 87 16.84 -2.61 -40.99
CA GLU A 87 18.03 -2.00 -40.36
C GLU A 87 17.72 -0.58 -39.88
N THR A 88 17.24 0.28 -40.79
CA THR A 88 17.05 1.73 -40.54
C THR A 88 15.59 2.18 -40.63
N GLY A 89 14.69 1.30 -41.07
CA GLY A 89 13.28 1.59 -41.28
C GLY A 89 12.37 1.38 -40.07
N ILE A 90 11.07 1.49 -40.34
CA ILE A 90 10.02 1.33 -39.32
C ILE A 90 9.98 -0.10 -38.79
N LEU A 91 10.30 -1.11 -39.60
CA LEU A 91 10.43 -2.49 -39.12
C LEU A 91 11.51 -2.64 -38.04
N SER A 92 12.65 -1.95 -38.20
CA SER A 92 13.70 -1.92 -37.16
C SER A 92 13.19 -1.28 -35.87
N GLN A 93 12.50 -0.14 -35.97
CA GLN A 93 11.88 0.54 -34.82
C GLN A 93 10.83 -0.34 -34.14
N PHE A 94 10.01 -1.07 -34.90
CA PHE A 94 9.05 -2.01 -34.36
C PHE A 94 9.72 -3.09 -33.51
N ARG A 95 10.78 -3.71 -34.03
CA ARG A 95 11.50 -4.81 -33.36
C ARG A 95 12.29 -4.37 -32.13
N HIS A 96 12.92 -3.20 -32.19
CA HIS A 96 13.89 -2.80 -31.17
C HIS A 96 13.37 -1.72 -30.22
N GLN A 97 12.43 -0.88 -30.65
CA GLN A 97 11.91 0.22 -29.85
C GLN A 97 10.50 -0.05 -29.35
N TYR A 98 9.52 -0.23 -30.25
CA TYR A 98 8.12 -0.39 -29.85
C TYR A 98 7.87 -1.73 -29.13
N PHE A 99 8.61 -2.78 -29.50
CA PHE A 99 8.58 -4.05 -28.77
C PHE A 99 9.03 -3.89 -27.30
N LEU A 100 10.14 -3.20 -27.05
CA LEU A 100 10.62 -2.95 -25.69
C LEU A 100 9.64 -2.08 -24.90
N LEU A 101 9.02 -1.10 -25.55
CA LEU A 101 8.01 -0.26 -24.94
C LEU A 101 6.81 -1.09 -24.44
N GLY A 102 6.30 -1.98 -25.30
CA GLY A 102 5.24 -2.91 -24.95
C GLY A 102 5.64 -3.89 -23.85
N LEU A 103 6.89 -4.38 -23.87
CA LEU A 103 7.42 -5.27 -22.84
C LEU A 103 7.47 -4.60 -21.47
N ILE A 104 7.94 -3.35 -21.40
CA ILE A 104 7.98 -2.57 -20.15
C ILE A 104 6.57 -2.34 -19.61
N ALA A 105 5.62 -1.95 -20.48
CA ALA A 105 4.23 -1.73 -20.07
C ALA A 105 3.57 -2.99 -19.49
N HIS A 106 3.80 -4.15 -20.10
CA HIS A 106 3.29 -5.44 -19.59
C HIS A 106 4.03 -5.89 -18.34
N PHE A 107 5.34 -5.64 -18.25
CA PHE A 107 6.12 -5.93 -17.05
C PHE A 107 5.62 -5.14 -15.85
N HIS A 108 5.29 -3.85 -16.01
CA HIS A 108 4.68 -3.05 -14.94
C HIS A 108 3.40 -3.72 -14.42
N LYS A 109 2.49 -4.10 -15.33
CA LYS A 109 1.23 -4.75 -14.96
C LYS A 109 1.46 -6.10 -14.27
N ALA A 110 2.33 -6.94 -14.82
CA ALA A 110 2.62 -8.25 -14.26
C ALA A 110 3.24 -8.16 -12.86
N ALA A 111 4.19 -7.24 -12.66
CA ALA A 111 4.81 -7.01 -11.36
C ALA A 111 3.78 -6.60 -10.30
N LEU A 112 2.86 -5.70 -10.63
CA LEU A 112 1.79 -5.28 -9.74
C LEU A 112 0.83 -6.42 -9.39
N LEU A 113 0.45 -7.24 -10.37
CA LEU A 113 -0.41 -8.41 -10.14
C LEU A 113 0.27 -9.45 -9.23
N ILE A 114 1.58 -9.66 -9.38
CA ILE A 114 2.36 -10.55 -8.49
C ILE A 114 2.38 -10.00 -7.06
N VAL A 115 2.57 -8.69 -6.88
CA VAL A 115 2.53 -8.07 -5.55
C VAL A 115 1.15 -8.28 -4.92
N ARG A 116 0.07 -8.01 -5.66
CA ARG A 116 -1.30 -8.20 -5.21
C ARG A 116 -1.60 -9.64 -4.77
N ASP A 117 -1.21 -10.61 -5.59
CA ASP A 117 -1.36 -12.04 -5.28
C ASP A 117 -0.62 -12.44 -4.00
N ARG A 118 0.59 -11.91 -3.79
CA ARG A 118 1.36 -12.13 -2.57
C ARG A 118 0.69 -11.52 -1.34
N LEU A 119 0.10 -10.33 -1.44
CA LEU A 119 -0.66 -9.72 -0.34
C LEU A 119 -1.88 -10.57 0.02
N ALA A 120 -2.65 -11.00 -0.98
CA ALA A 120 -3.81 -11.86 -0.79
C ALA A 120 -3.43 -13.20 -0.14
N THR A 121 -2.35 -13.82 -0.61
CA THR A 121 -1.82 -15.07 -0.06
C THR A 121 -1.32 -14.89 1.38
N ALA A 122 -0.65 -13.77 1.69
CA ALA A 122 -0.23 -13.48 3.05
C ALA A 122 -1.44 -13.35 3.99
N MET A 123 -2.48 -12.64 3.55
CA MET A 123 -3.72 -12.46 4.31
C MET A 123 -4.46 -13.78 4.53
N SER A 124 -4.59 -14.62 3.51
CA SER A 124 -5.30 -15.90 3.61
C SER A 124 -4.63 -16.88 4.58
N GLN A 125 -3.31 -16.77 4.75
CA GLN A 125 -2.56 -17.58 5.70
C GLN A 125 -2.80 -17.17 7.16
N LEU A 126 -3.39 -16.01 7.43
CA LEU A 126 -3.66 -15.50 8.78
C LEU A 126 -4.84 -16.22 9.46
N GLN A 127 -4.75 -17.54 9.63
CA GLN A 127 -5.75 -18.36 10.31
C GLN A 127 -5.45 -18.50 11.81
N ASN A 128 -6.49 -18.42 12.63
CA ASN A 128 -6.47 -18.67 14.09
C ASN A 128 -5.57 -17.74 14.92
N TYR A 129 -5.04 -16.65 14.35
CA TYR A 129 -4.19 -15.65 15.03
C TYR A 129 -3.06 -16.23 15.89
N SER A 130 -2.56 -17.42 15.53
CA SER A 130 -1.50 -18.07 16.29
C SER A 130 -0.19 -17.27 16.19
N ALA A 131 0.67 -17.35 17.22
CA ALA A 131 1.92 -16.60 17.24
C ALA A 131 2.83 -16.91 16.04
N THR A 132 2.84 -18.15 15.57
CA THR A 132 3.63 -18.60 14.41
C THR A 132 3.08 -18.03 13.10
N THR A 133 1.76 -18.09 12.93
CA THR A 133 1.07 -17.53 11.76
C THR A 133 1.24 -16.01 11.67
N VAL A 134 1.06 -15.30 12.78
CA VAL A 134 1.25 -13.84 12.85
C VAL A 134 2.71 -13.46 12.54
N LYS A 135 3.69 -14.23 13.05
CA LYS A 135 5.10 -13.99 12.75
C LYS A 135 5.40 -14.19 11.25
N ARG A 136 4.84 -15.22 10.62
CA ARG A 136 4.98 -15.46 9.18
C ARG A 136 4.34 -14.33 8.37
N PHE A 137 3.11 -13.96 8.70
CA PHE A 137 2.41 -12.85 8.06
C PHE A 137 3.19 -11.53 8.15
N LYS A 138 3.71 -11.18 9.35
CA LYS A 138 4.57 -10.00 9.54
C LYS A 138 5.80 -10.02 8.63
N ARG A 139 6.44 -11.18 8.46
CA ARG A 139 7.61 -11.33 7.59
C ARG A 139 7.25 -11.15 6.12
N GLU A 140 6.22 -11.86 5.64
CA GLU A 140 5.80 -11.80 4.24
C GLU A 140 5.29 -10.41 3.86
N SER A 141 4.56 -9.73 4.76
CA SER A 141 4.13 -8.35 4.58
C SER A 141 5.30 -7.39 4.37
N ARG A 142 6.31 -7.45 5.25
CA ARG A 142 7.52 -6.62 5.14
C ARG A 142 8.29 -6.91 3.86
N LEU A 143 8.44 -8.18 3.48
CA LEU A 143 9.09 -8.56 2.22
C LEU A 143 8.33 -8.03 1.00
N CYS A 144 7.00 -8.12 1.03
CA CYS A 144 6.15 -7.59 -0.03
C CYS A 144 6.33 -6.07 -0.16
N HIS A 145 6.30 -5.34 0.96
CA HIS A 145 6.52 -3.90 1.00
C HIS A 145 7.89 -3.50 0.45
N VAL A 146 8.98 -4.13 0.90
CA VAL A 146 10.33 -3.83 0.41
C VAL A 146 10.46 -4.10 -1.10
N ASN A 147 9.88 -5.20 -1.59
CA ASN A 147 9.88 -5.51 -3.02
C ASN A 147 9.06 -4.49 -3.82
N PHE A 148 7.92 -4.04 -3.29
CA PHE A 148 7.10 -3.00 -3.90
C PHE A 148 7.83 -1.64 -3.96
N LEU A 149 8.56 -1.27 -2.90
CA LEU A 149 9.41 -0.07 -2.91
C LEU A 149 10.53 -0.18 -3.96
N ARG A 150 11.22 -1.32 -4.02
CA ARG A 150 12.24 -1.57 -5.06
C ARG A 150 11.67 -1.47 -6.46
N PHE A 151 10.48 -2.02 -6.68
CA PHE A 151 9.76 -1.90 -7.93
C PHE A 151 9.46 -0.43 -8.27
N THR A 152 8.87 0.31 -7.33
CA THR A 152 8.50 1.72 -7.51
C THR A 152 9.70 2.60 -7.82
N HIS A 153 10.83 2.40 -7.14
CA HIS A 153 12.00 3.26 -7.33
C HIS A 153 12.87 2.90 -8.54
N ARG A 154 12.89 1.62 -8.97
CA ARG A 154 13.82 1.15 -10.01
C ARG A 154 13.15 0.85 -11.34
N TYR A 155 11.88 0.46 -11.30
CA TYR A 155 11.22 -0.19 -12.43
C TYR A 155 9.91 0.46 -12.82
N TRP A 156 9.35 1.34 -11.99
CA TRP A 156 8.13 2.06 -12.31
C TRP A 156 8.46 3.36 -13.05
N PHE A 157 8.24 3.36 -14.36
CA PHE A 157 8.48 4.51 -15.22
C PHE A 157 7.17 5.19 -15.63
N GLN A 158 7.10 6.51 -15.49
CA GLN A 158 6.03 7.32 -16.08
C GLN A 158 6.34 7.64 -17.55
N GLU A 159 7.62 7.82 -17.88
CA GLU A 159 8.11 8.07 -19.22
C GLU A 159 9.37 7.22 -19.47
N VAL A 160 9.40 6.54 -20.61
CA VAL A 160 10.45 5.55 -20.96
C VAL A 160 11.39 6.07 -22.05
N SER A 161 10.99 7.12 -22.77
CA SER A 161 11.73 7.68 -23.90
C SER A 161 11.54 9.19 -23.98
N ASN A 162 12.54 9.89 -24.53
CA ASN A 162 12.46 11.32 -24.86
C ASN A 162 11.78 11.57 -26.21
N GLN A 163 11.53 10.52 -26.99
CA GLN A 163 10.85 10.65 -28.27
C GLN A 163 9.33 10.76 -28.04
N ARG A 164 8.74 11.84 -28.53
CA ARG A 164 7.31 12.12 -28.37
C ARG A 164 6.40 10.95 -28.78
N PRO A 165 6.59 10.28 -29.94
CA PRO A 165 5.74 9.15 -30.32
C PRO A 165 5.80 7.95 -29.36
N ALA A 166 6.98 7.67 -28.80
CA ALA A 166 7.14 6.61 -27.82
C ALA A 166 6.48 6.97 -26.47
N GLN A 167 6.52 8.24 -26.05
CA GLN A 167 5.82 8.70 -24.86
C GLN A 167 4.30 8.56 -25.01
N ASP A 168 3.75 9.04 -26.13
CA ASP A 168 2.31 9.03 -26.38
C ASP A 168 1.79 7.58 -26.47
N LEU A 169 2.52 6.71 -27.18
CA LEU A 169 2.18 5.29 -27.26
C LEU A 169 2.30 4.58 -25.91
N PHE A 170 3.31 4.89 -25.09
CA PHE A 170 3.46 4.28 -23.78
C PHE A 170 2.27 4.63 -22.87
N LYS A 171 1.89 5.92 -22.84
CA LYS A 171 0.73 6.41 -22.09
C LYS A 171 -0.56 5.75 -22.56
N LEU A 172 -0.77 5.65 -23.87
CA LEU A 172 -1.91 4.92 -24.45
C LEU A 172 -1.92 3.45 -24.00
N TRP A 173 -0.76 2.79 -24.00
CA TRP A 173 -0.61 1.40 -23.61
C TRP A 173 -0.88 1.16 -22.12
N THR A 174 -0.27 1.96 -21.24
CA THR A 174 -0.45 1.85 -19.78
C THR A 174 -1.89 2.17 -19.37
N HIS A 175 -2.53 3.11 -20.06
CA HIS A 175 -3.94 3.43 -19.89
C HIS A 175 -4.83 2.23 -20.22
N HIS A 176 -4.70 1.64 -21.41
CA HIS A 176 -5.48 0.45 -21.80
C HIS A 176 -5.19 -0.78 -20.94
N LEU A 177 -3.96 -0.91 -20.44
CA LEU A 177 -3.61 -1.97 -19.50
C LEU A 177 -4.19 -1.74 -18.09
N GLY A 178 -4.66 -0.52 -17.78
CA GLY A 178 -5.18 -0.14 -16.46
C GLY A 178 -4.10 -0.08 -15.39
N THR A 179 -2.83 0.07 -15.79
CA THR A 179 -1.68 -0.11 -14.90
C THR A 179 -1.59 0.99 -13.85
N GLU A 180 -1.97 2.23 -14.18
CA GLU A 180 -1.95 3.37 -13.26
C GLU A 180 -2.92 3.18 -12.09
N ARG A 181 -4.16 2.79 -12.38
CA ARG A 181 -5.15 2.47 -11.35
C ARG A 181 -4.69 1.30 -10.50
N LEU A 182 -4.22 0.23 -11.13
CA LEU A 182 -3.71 -0.95 -10.42
C LEU A 182 -2.55 -0.59 -9.48
N PHE A 183 -1.68 0.34 -9.87
CA PHE A 183 -0.59 0.80 -9.02
C PHE A 183 -1.11 1.48 -7.74
N VAL A 184 -2.12 2.35 -7.86
CA VAL A 184 -2.74 3.02 -6.71
C VAL A 184 -3.39 1.99 -5.78
N ASP A 185 -4.20 1.09 -6.34
CA ASP A 185 -4.88 0.03 -5.58
C ASP A 185 -3.86 -0.84 -4.81
N VAL A 186 -2.80 -1.31 -5.48
CA VAL A 186 -1.77 -2.14 -4.85
C VAL A 186 -0.98 -1.37 -3.79
N ARG A 187 -0.68 -0.09 -4.03
CA ARG A 187 0.01 0.75 -3.03
C ARG A 187 -0.82 0.89 -1.76
N GLU A 188 -2.13 1.15 -1.88
CA GLU A 188 -3.04 1.23 -0.75
C GLU A 188 -3.12 -0.10 0.00
N GLU A 189 -3.32 -1.21 -0.72
CA GLU A 189 -3.34 -2.55 -0.12
C GLU A 189 -2.03 -2.87 0.67
N VAL A 190 -0.86 -2.47 0.14
CA VAL A 190 0.43 -2.63 0.85
C VAL A 190 0.48 -1.80 2.14
N LEU A 191 0.05 -0.53 2.08
CA LEU A 191 0.10 0.40 3.20
C LEU A 191 -0.88 -0.02 4.31
N ASP A 192 -2.09 -0.42 3.94
CA ASP A 192 -3.10 -0.92 4.86
C ASP A 192 -2.60 -2.14 5.63
N MET A 193 -1.91 -3.05 4.93
CA MET A 193 -1.38 -4.26 5.56
C MET A 193 -0.27 -3.94 6.58
N ILE A 194 0.51 -2.89 6.38
CA ILE A 194 1.54 -2.44 7.34
C ILE A 194 0.90 -1.74 8.53
N SER A 195 -0.04 -0.82 8.27
CA SER A 195 -0.79 -0.10 9.31
C SER A 195 -1.50 -1.07 10.27
N TYR A 196 -2.08 -2.14 9.72
CA TYR A 196 -2.67 -3.22 10.51
C TYR A 196 -1.65 -3.89 11.46
N LEU A 197 -0.44 -4.15 10.97
CA LEU A 197 0.62 -4.79 11.76
C LEU A 197 1.14 -3.91 12.90
N ASP A 198 1.25 -2.61 12.64
CA ASP A 198 1.69 -1.64 13.66
C ASP A 198 0.62 -1.49 14.74
N SER A 199 -0.66 -1.46 14.36
CA SER A 199 -1.80 -1.44 15.28
C SER A 199 -1.84 -2.69 16.18
N ASP A 200 -1.62 -3.89 15.63
CA ASP A 200 -1.50 -5.13 16.42
C ASP A 200 -0.30 -5.10 17.38
N GLY A 201 0.82 -4.53 16.93
CA GLY A 201 2.03 -4.35 17.76
C GLY A 201 1.75 -3.48 18.99
N LEU A 202 1.14 -2.31 18.77
CA LEU A 202 0.77 -1.37 19.84
C LEU A 202 -0.18 -2.02 20.85
N ARG A 203 -1.20 -2.76 20.38
CA ARG A 203 -2.16 -3.44 21.26
C ARG A 203 -1.49 -4.48 22.16
N LYS A 204 -0.54 -5.27 21.62
CA LYS A 204 0.20 -6.28 22.41
C LYS A 204 1.15 -5.64 23.42
N GLN A 205 1.81 -4.55 23.04
CA GLN A 205 2.67 -3.79 23.95
C GLN A 205 1.86 -3.20 25.10
N ALA A 206 0.72 -2.56 24.79
CA ALA A 206 -0.20 -2.04 25.81
C ALA A 206 -0.65 -3.15 26.78
N ASN A 207 -1.04 -4.32 26.28
CA ASN A 207 -1.43 -5.45 27.14
C ASN A 207 -0.29 -5.95 28.04
N THR A 208 0.96 -5.93 27.55
CA THR A 208 2.14 -6.33 28.33
C THR A 208 2.43 -5.32 29.42
N VAL A 209 2.36 -4.02 29.09
CA VAL A 209 2.52 -2.94 30.06
C VAL A 209 1.45 -3.03 31.14
N VAL A 210 0.18 -3.23 30.77
CA VAL A 210 -0.91 -3.43 31.74
C VAL A 210 -0.62 -4.61 32.66
N ARG A 211 -0.17 -5.75 32.13
CA ARG A 211 0.18 -6.92 32.96
C ARG A 211 1.32 -6.62 33.92
N LEU A 212 2.37 -5.93 33.46
CA LEU A 212 3.49 -5.51 34.30
C LEU A 212 3.01 -4.55 35.40
N THR A 213 2.20 -3.55 35.06
CA THR A 213 1.62 -2.58 35.99
C THR A 213 0.79 -3.26 37.08
N VAL A 214 -0.04 -4.25 36.72
CA VAL A 214 -0.80 -5.05 37.70
C VAL A 214 0.14 -5.77 38.67
N VAL A 215 1.18 -6.46 38.16
CA VAL A 215 2.17 -7.14 38.99
C VAL A 215 2.90 -6.16 39.92
N THR A 216 3.32 -5.01 39.39
CA THR A 216 3.98 -3.95 40.17
C THR A 216 3.08 -3.42 41.28
N PHE A 217 1.79 -3.19 41.02
CA PHE A 217 0.86 -2.72 42.05
C PHE A 217 0.72 -3.71 43.20
N PHE A 218 0.52 -5.00 42.90
CA PHE A 218 0.46 -6.03 43.95
C PHE A 218 1.80 -6.18 44.69
N GLY A 219 2.92 -6.10 43.98
CA GLY A 219 4.26 -6.12 44.58
C GLY A 219 4.52 -4.90 45.49
N LEU A 220 4.07 -3.71 45.09
CA LEU A 220 4.20 -2.48 45.87
C LEU A 220 3.37 -2.56 47.15
N ILE A 221 2.13 -3.07 47.07
CA ILE A 221 1.29 -3.33 48.25
C ILE A 221 2.01 -4.28 49.20
N GLY A 222 2.51 -5.42 48.69
CA GLY A 222 3.24 -6.39 49.49
C GLY A 222 4.48 -5.79 50.16
N THR A 223 5.27 -5.02 49.41
CA THR A 223 6.49 -4.36 49.91
C THR A 223 6.17 -3.30 50.94
N LEU A 224 5.14 -2.48 50.73
CA LEU A 224 4.72 -1.45 51.67
C LEU A 224 4.19 -2.04 52.97
N VAL A 225 3.35 -3.08 52.90
CA VAL A 225 2.79 -3.75 54.08
C VAL A 225 3.89 -4.46 54.87
N THR A 226 4.77 -5.18 54.17
CA THR A 226 5.89 -5.90 54.80
C THR A 226 6.91 -4.91 55.37
N GLY A 227 7.21 -3.82 54.66
CA GLY A 227 8.10 -2.75 55.14
C GLY A 227 7.53 -2.06 56.38
N PHE A 228 6.24 -1.73 56.37
CA PHE A 228 5.58 -1.11 57.53
C PHE A 228 5.65 -1.99 58.78
N LEU A 229 5.40 -3.29 58.63
CA LEU A 229 5.42 -4.25 59.75
C LEU A 229 6.83 -4.70 60.12
N GLY A 230 7.78 -4.68 59.19
CA GLY A 230 9.18 -5.06 59.39
C GLY A 230 10.04 -3.95 60.00
N MET A 231 9.59 -2.70 59.93
CA MET A 231 10.17 -1.63 60.72
C MET A 231 9.87 -1.89 62.20
N ASN A 232 10.90 -1.88 63.05
CA ASN A 232 10.83 -2.12 64.49
C ASN A 232 10.17 -0.95 65.27
N LEU A 233 9.20 -0.27 64.64
CA LEU A 233 8.41 0.84 65.15
C LEU A 233 7.27 0.40 66.06
N ILE A 234 6.86 -0.87 65.98
CA ILE A 234 5.82 -1.47 66.83
C ILE A 234 6.42 -2.73 67.45
N ASP A 235 6.63 -2.75 68.76
CA ASP A 235 7.17 -3.93 69.47
C ASP A 235 6.12 -5.04 69.52
N LEU A 236 6.03 -5.80 68.42
CA LEU A 236 5.09 -6.90 68.21
C LEU A 236 5.69 -8.24 68.63
N THR A 237 6.86 -8.25 69.28
CA THR A 237 7.60 -9.48 69.58
C THR A 237 6.87 -10.40 70.57
N GLN A 238 6.14 -9.83 71.53
CA GLN A 238 5.44 -10.54 72.63
C GLN A 238 3.95 -10.82 72.39
N VAL A 239 3.43 -10.56 71.19
CA VAL A 239 1.99 -10.48 70.91
C VAL A 239 1.45 -11.78 70.28
N SER A 240 0.22 -12.18 70.64
CA SER A 240 -0.44 -13.40 70.13
C SER A 240 -0.57 -13.42 68.60
N LEU A 241 -0.60 -14.62 68.01
CA LEU A 241 -0.65 -14.82 66.56
C LEU A 241 -1.91 -14.20 65.91
N VAL A 242 -3.01 -14.14 66.66
CA VAL A 242 -4.29 -13.53 66.25
C VAL A 242 -4.23 -12.00 66.25
N GLN A 243 -3.52 -11.39 67.20
CA GLN A 243 -3.33 -9.94 67.19
C GLN A 243 -2.35 -9.51 66.09
N LYS A 244 -1.31 -10.30 65.81
CA LYS A 244 -0.40 -10.07 64.67
C LYS A 244 -1.15 -10.09 63.33
N SER A 245 -2.07 -11.02 63.13
CA SER A 245 -2.89 -11.06 61.90
C SER A 245 -3.86 -9.88 61.82
N LEU A 246 -4.41 -9.41 62.96
CA LEU A 246 -5.25 -8.21 63.00
C LEU A 246 -4.49 -6.96 62.54
N TYR A 247 -3.26 -6.75 63.04
CA TYR A 247 -2.41 -5.64 62.62
C TYR A 247 -2.01 -5.74 61.15
N PHE A 248 -1.75 -6.94 60.65
CA PHE A 248 -1.48 -7.17 59.24
C PHE A 248 -2.66 -6.74 58.36
N VAL A 249 -3.88 -7.17 58.69
CA VAL A 249 -5.10 -6.78 57.96
C VAL A 249 -5.35 -5.26 58.06
N ALA A 250 -5.14 -4.69 59.25
CA ALA A 250 -5.29 -3.25 59.49
C ALA A 250 -4.29 -2.40 58.70
N ALA A 251 -3.09 -2.92 58.38
CA ALA A 251 -2.12 -2.25 57.50
C ALA A 251 -2.38 -2.53 56.01
N LEU A 252 -2.80 -3.74 55.66
CA LEU A 252 -3.06 -4.18 54.29
C LEU A 252 -4.21 -3.41 53.64
N VAL A 253 -5.34 -3.23 54.34
CA VAL A 253 -6.55 -2.60 53.78
C VAL A 253 -6.30 -1.13 53.39
N PRO A 254 -5.74 -0.27 54.27
CA PRO A 254 -5.43 1.11 53.90
C PRO A 254 -4.37 1.22 52.81
N MET A 255 -3.31 0.40 52.86
CA MET A 255 -2.25 0.43 51.84
C MET A 255 -2.75 -0.01 50.47
N THR A 256 -3.63 -1.01 50.42
CA THR A 256 -4.29 -1.46 49.20
C THR A 256 -5.18 -0.36 48.64
N PHE A 257 -6.04 0.23 49.48
CA PHE A 257 -6.92 1.34 49.07
C PHE A 257 -6.11 2.53 48.56
N PHE A 258 -5.05 2.91 49.26
CA PHE A 258 -4.17 4.00 48.88
C PHE A 258 -3.46 3.74 47.54
N THR A 259 -2.96 2.52 47.34
CA THR A 259 -2.28 2.14 46.09
C THR A 259 -3.25 2.16 44.90
N PHE A 260 -4.45 1.60 45.05
CA PHE A 260 -5.48 1.67 44.00
C PHE A 260 -5.98 3.10 43.76
N TYR A 261 -6.07 3.93 44.80
CA TYR A 261 -6.42 5.34 44.68
C TYR A 261 -5.38 6.12 43.86
N ILE A 262 -4.09 5.92 44.13
CA ILE A 262 -3.00 6.50 43.33
C ILE A 262 -3.08 5.97 41.89
N ALA A 263 -3.30 4.67 41.71
CA ALA A 263 -3.41 4.05 40.39
C ALA A 263 -4.54 4.67 39.55
N ALA A 264 -5.72 4.85 40.14
CA ALA A 264 -6.87 5.46 39.47
C ALA A 264 -6.62 6.93 39.07
N LYS A 265 -5.72 7.62 39.77
CA LYS A 265 -5.31 9.01 39.49
C LYS A 265 -3.99 9.11 38.73
N SER A 266 -3.36 7.99 38.37
CA SER A 266 -2.00 7.94 37.81
C SER A 266 -1.82 8.75 36.53
N GLN A 267 -2.81 8.78 35.64
CA GLN A 267 -2.76 9.57 34.41
C GLN A 267 -2.65 11.07 34.69
N ARG A 268 -3.42 11.58 35.65
CA ARG A 268 -3.35 13.00 36.06
C ARG A 268 -2.05 13.33 36.79
N LEU A 269 -1.54 12.38 37.59
CA LEU A 269 -0.24 12.51 38.24
C LEU A 269 0.88 12.58 37.20
N ALA A 270 0.82 11.79 36.13
CA ALA A 270 1.78 11.84 35.03
C ALA A 270 1.73 13.18 34.29
N GLU A 271 0.53 13.66 33.93
CA GLU A 271 0.32 14.98 33.31
C GLU A 271 0.85 16.12 34.20
N PHE A 272 0.69 16.01 35.53
CA PHE A 272 1.27 16.94 36.49
C PHE A 272 2.80 16.91 36.46
N VAL A 273 3.42 15.72 36.44
CA VAL A 273 4.89 15.57 36.37
C VAL A 273 5.44 16.16 35.08
N ASP A 274 4.80 15.93 33.93
CA ASP A 274 5.20 16.53 32.65
C ASP A 274 5.12 18.06 32.71
N THR A 275 4.06 18.61 33.29
CA THR A 275 3.90 20.06 33.49
C THR A 275 4.94 20.64 34.45
N MET A 276 5.36 19.87 35.45
CA MET A 276 6.42 20.25 36.39
C MET A 276 7.79 20.23 35.74
N SER A 277 8.05 19.26 34.84
CA SER A 277 9.31 19.09 34.12
C SER A 277 9.52 20.14 33.02
N ASP A 278 8.47 20.83 32.57
CA ASP A 278 8.59 21.96 31.64
C ASP A 278 9.10 23.20 32.39
N GLU A 279 10.36 23.59 32.12
CA GLU A 279 11.02 24.76 32.72
C GLU A 279 10.42 26.10 32.26
N ARG A 280 9.65 26.10 31.16
CA ARG A 280 9.06 27.32 30.57
C ARG A 280 7.76 27.77 31.23
N GLN A 281 7.17 26.95 32.09
CA GLN A 281 5.86 27.21 32.68
C GLN A 281 5.95 28.04 33.97
N PRO A 282 5.14 29.11 34.13
CA PRO A 282 5.12 29.92 35.33
C PRO A 282 4.57 29.14 36.54
N ILE A 283 5.08 29.44 37.74
CA ILE A 283 4.75 28.77 39.01
C ILE A 283 3.23 28.66 39.27
N ARG A 284 2.43 29.64 38.83
CA ARG A 284 0.96 29.61 38.97
C ARG A 284 0.29 28.47 38.18
N VAL A 285 0.85 28.11 37.02
CA VAL A 285 0.35 26.99 36.20
C VAL A 285 0.71 25.66 36.85
N LYS A 286 1.93 25.55 37.43
CA LYS A 286 2.36 24.37 38.19
C LYS A 286 1.47 24.12 39.43
N TRP A 287 1.09 25.17 40.15
CA TRP A 287 0.15 25.08 41.28
C TRP A 287 -1.27 24.69 40.87
N ARG A 288 -1.79 25.22 39.75
CA ARG A 288 -3.10 24.78 39.23
C ARG A 288 -3.08 23.33 38.77
N ALA A 289 -2.02 22.90 38.10
CA ALA A 289 -1.85 21.52 37.67
C ALA A 289 -1.88 20.55 38.87
N PHE A 290 -1.25 20.91 39.99
CA PHE A 290 -1.32 20.14 41.24
C PHE A 290 -2.77 20.00 41.75
N VAL A 291 -3.53 21.10 41.86
CA VAL A 291 -4.92 21.07 42.34
C VAL A 291 -5.82 20.23 41.41
N HIS A 292 -5.57 20.30 40.11
CA HIS A 292 -6.36 19.60 39.08
C HIS A 292 -6.26 18.06 39.16
N VAL A 293 -5.17 17.52 39.70
CA VAL A 293 -5.05 16.07 39.97
C VAL A 293 -6.18 15.59 40.89
N TRP A 294 -6.55 16.38 41.90
CA TRP A 294 -7.53 16.02 42.93
C TRP A 294 -8.96 16.47 42.65
N GLU A 295 -9.20 17.42 41.75
CA GLU A 295 -10.56 17.82 41.35
C GLU A 295 -11.33 16.62 40.76
N ARG A 296 -12.56 16.36 41.21
CA ARG A 296 -13.41 15.30 40.62
C ARG A 296 -13.64 15.63 39.14
N GLY A 297 -13.31 14.70 38.26
CA GLY A 297 -13.75 14.80 36.87
C GLY A 297 -15.27 14.77 36.82
N ARG A 298 -15.86 15.68 36.05
CA ARG A 298 -17.15 15.41 35.42
C ARG A 298 -16.96 14.31 34.37
#